data_AF-A0A929SH89-F1
#
_entry.id   AF-A0A929SH89-F1
#
_cell.length_a   1.000
_cell.length_b   1.000
_cell.length_c   1.000
_cell.angle_alpha   90.00
_cell.angle_beta   90.00
_cell.angle_gamma   90.00
#
_symmetry.space_group_name_H-M   'P 1'
#
loop_
_entity.id
_entity.type
_entity.pdbx_description
1 polymer ?
#
loop_
_entity_poly.entity_id
_entity_poly.type
_entity_poly.pdbx_seq_one_letter_code
_entity_poly.pdbx_strand_id
1 'polypeptide(L)'
;PTNHELALRADSTVDVVRIVRKRLKDDKLRRLFYVQPTFKYPSDEFYQIGAELIGEKNLPLAIKIAQEFFKEFDLVPALQLSNIEIPKKICEILNLPLEIFEKGKIETLLEQNLPWLDATARATSLKDVRALRAQVPEELKPCLDEILSLGVDYERICVSLLYYSKMRYYDALFFRFLDAGAVYCNGGNYEIDGLKSSGFALLVDALIEKIMQKDEK
;
A
#
# COMPACT_ATOMS: atom_id res chain seq x y z
N PRO A 1 39.94 5.35 -11.96
CA PRO A 1 38.71 5.85 -11.29
C PRO A 1 37.49 5.03 -11.75
N THR A 2 36.87 4.31 -10.83
CA THR A 2 35.68 3.51 -11.12
C THR A 2 34.46 4.41 -10.98
N ASN A 3 33.79 4.71 -12.09
CA ASN A 3 32.53 5.44 -12.05
C ASN A 3 31.42 4.49 -11.60
N HIS A 4 30.85 4.74 -10.44
CA HIS A 4 29.70 3.99 -9.93
C HIS A 4 28.42 4.68 -10.36
N GLU A 5 27.46 3.89 -10.84
CA GLU A 5 26.11 4.37 -11.12
C GLU A 5 25.42 4.73 -9.79
N LEU A 6 24.88 5.94 -9.72
CA LEU A 6 24.16 6.45 -8.56
C LEU A 6 22.78 6.92 -9.02
N ALA A 7 21.76 6.62 -8.22
CA ALA A 7 20.41 7.10 -8.43
C ALA A 7 19.98 7.99 -7.26
N LEU A 8 19.13 8.98 -7.54
CA LEU A 8 18.42 9.70 -6.50
C LEU A 8 17.42 8.76 -5.80
N ARG A 9 17.09 9.07 -4.54
CA ARG A 9 16.18 8.25 -3.73
C ARG A 9 14.79 8.20 -4.37
N ALA A 10 14.35 7.01 -4.78
CA ALA A 10 13.00 6.80 -5.29
C ALA A 10 11.99 6.48 -4.17
N ASP A 11 12.50 6.09 -3.00
CA ASP A 11 11.74 5.65 -1.84
C ASP A 11 12.58 5.85 -0.56
N SER A 12 11.92 6.10 0.57
CA SER A 12 12.56 6.37 1.85
C SER A 12 12.71 5.11 2.72
N THR A 13 11.82 4.13 2.57
CA THR A 13 11.72 2.93 3.41
C THR A 13 13.00 2.11 3.38
N VAL A 14 13.53 1.84 2.18
CA VAL A 14 14.76 1.05 2.00
C VAL A 14 15.96 1.73 2.69
N ASP A 15 16.03 3.06 2.60
CA ASP A 15 17.10 3.85 3.22
C ASP A 15 17.01 3.82 4.74
N VAL A 16 15.82 4.01 5.31
CA VAL A 16 15.59 3.95 6.76
C VAL A 16 15.97 2.58 7.31
N VAL A 17 15.49 1.50 6.67
CA VAL A 17 15.83 0.12 7.08
C VAL A 17 17.33 -0.12 6.99
N ARG A 18 17.98 0.35 5.92
CA ARG A 18 19.43 0.23 5.74
C ARG A 18 20.23 1.00 6.80
N ILE A 19 19.78 2.20 7.17
CA ILE A 19 20.41 3.00 8.23
C ILE A 19 20.32 2.25 9.55
N VAL A 20 19.12 1.83 9.95
CA VAL A 20 18.90 1.13 11.23
C VAL A 20 19.71 -0.16 11.28
N ARG A 21 19.61 -1.01 10.26
CA ARG A 21 20.19 -2.36 10.30
C ARG A 21 21.67 -2.43 9.96
N LYS A 22 22.14 -1.66 8.98
CA LYS A 22 23.51 -1.79 8.46
C LYS A 22 24.45 -0.73 9.03
N ARG A 23 23.92 0.43 9.46
CA ARG A 23 24.74 1.53 10.00
C ARG A 23 24.67 1.60 11.51
N LEU A 24 23.49 1.81 12.07
CA LEU A 24 23.31 1.97 13.52
C LEU A 24 23.42 0.63 14.25
N LYS A 25 22.89 -0.45 13.67
CA LYS A 25 22.87 -1.81 14.25
C LYS A 25 22.24 -1.83 15.65
N ASP A 26 21.23 -0.99 15.86
CA ASP A 26 20.50 -0.91 17.12
C ASP A 26 19.09 -1.48 16.96
N ASP A 27 18.89 -2.69 17.46
CA ASP A 27 17.61 -3.40 17.41
C ASP A 27 16.52 -2.75 18.27
N LYS A 28 16.85 -1.76 19.10
CA LYS A 28 15.88 -0.98 19.88
C LYS A 28 15.25 0.14 19.06
N LEU A 29 15.90 0.59 17.98
CA LEU A 29 15.35 1.62 17.08
C LEU A 29 14.32 1.01 16.14
N ARG A 30 13.09 0.88 16.65
CA ARG A 30 12.00 0.19 15.96
C ARG A 30 10.97 1.12 15.32
N ARG A 31 10.95 2.40 15.68
CA ARG A 31 9.96 3.36 15.16
C ARG A 31 10.68 4.63 14.77
N LEU A 32 10.71 4.92 13.48
CA LEU A 32 11.41 6.08 12.92
C LEU A 32 10.45 6.84 12.02
N PHE A 33 10.66 8.14 11.89
CA PHE A 33 9.98 8.96 10.92
C PHE A 33 10.98 9.73 10.07
N TYR A 34 10.54 10.20 8.91
CA TYR A 34 11.32 11.03 8.00
C TYR A 34 10.44 12.12 7.39
N VAL A 35 11.10 13.21 7.03
CA VAL A 35 10.53 14.33 6.27
C VAL A 35 11.54 14.65 5.17
N GLN A 36 11.30 14.16 3.95
CA GLN A 36 12.27 14.29 2.86
C GLN A 36 11.61 14.09 1.49
N PRO A 37 12.21 14.63 0.41
CA PRO A 37 11.75 14.38 -0.94
C PRO A 37 12.16 12.99 -1.46
N THR A 38 11.40 12.50 -2.42
CA THR A 38 11.74 11.39 -3.31
C THR A 38 11.71 11.85 -4.76
N PHE A 39 12.47 11.16 -5.60
CA PHE A 39 12.71 11.57 -6.98
C PHE A 39 12.29 10.48 -7.95
N LYS A 40 11.66 10.88 -9.04
CA LYS A 40 11.29 10.00 -10.13
C LYS A 40 11.78 10.56 -11.46
N TYR A 41 12.29 9.68 -12.31
CA TYR A 41 12.67 10.05 -13.67
C TYR A 41 11.47 10.61 -14.45
N PRO A 42 11.62 11.66 -15.28
CA PRO A 42 12.89 12.32 -15.61
C PRO A 42 13.38 13.34 -14.58
N SER A 43 12.50 14.09 -13.92
CA SER A 43 12.88 15.17 -12.98
C SER A 43 11.77 15.53 -12.02
N ASP A 44 10.92 14.57 -11.64
CA ASP A 44 9.83 14.83 -10.70
C ASP A 44 10.34 14.67 -9.26
N GLU A 45 10.04 15.65 -8.42
CA GLU A 45 10.31 15.64 -6.98
C GLU A 45 8.98 15.60 -6.21
N PHE A 46 8.91 14.74 -5.20
CA PHE A 46 7.72 14.54 -4.37
C PHE A 46 8.10 14.57 -2.89
N TYR A 47 7.46 15.43 -2.13
CA TYR A 47 7.72 15.58 -0.70
C TYR A 47 6.94 14.53 0.10
N GLN A 48 7.63 13.87 1.02
CA GLN A 48 7.05 12.82 1.85
C GLN A 48 7.32 13.05 3.33
N ILE A 49 6.29 12.76 4.13
CA ILE A 49 6.42 12.54 5.57
C ILE A 49 6.00 11.11 5.82
N GLY A 50 6.88 10.28 6.35
CA GLY A 50 6.57 8.88 6.58
C GLY A 50 7.13 8.34 7.88
N ALA A 51 6.67 7.16 8.25
CA ALA A 51 7.14 6.46 9.43
C ALA A 51 7.23 4.95 9.20
N GLU A 52 8.27 4.36 9.77
CA GLU A 52 8.59 2.93 9.67
C GLU A 52 8.56 2.28 11.05
N LEU A 53 7.79 1.20 11.17
CA LEU A 53 7.67 0.30 12.31
C LEU A 53 8.56 -0.93 12.04
N ILE A 54 9.86 -0.74 12.24
CA ILE A 54 10.93 -1.72 11.97
C ILE A 54 10.82 -2.93 12.90
N GLY A 55 10.69 -4.12 12.29
CA GLY A 55 10.48 -5.36 13.03
C GLY A 55 9.12 -5.44 13.72
N GLU A 56 8.17 -4.57 13.36
CA GLU A 56 6.83 -4.52 13.91
C GLU A 56 5.80 -4.52 12.76
N LYS A 57 5.16 -5.67 12.52
CA LYS A 57 4.06 -5.80 11.54
C LYS A 57 2.75 -5.30 12.16
N ASN A 58 2.60 -3.98 12.28
CA ASN A 58 1.48 -3.30 12.94
C ASN A 58 0.86 -2.24 12.03
N LEU A 59 0.24 -2.73 10.96
CA LEU A 59 -0.47 -1.90 10.00
C LEU A 59 -1.62 -1.07 10.61
N PRO A 60 -2.40 -1.56 11.60
CA PRO A 60 -3.41 -0.75 12.27
C PRO A 60 -2.84 0.51 12.93
N LEU A 61 -1.66 0.43 13.54
CA LEU A 61 -0.99 1.60 14.11
C LEU A 61 -0.55 2.59 13.02
N ALA A 62 0.03 2.10 11.93
CA ALA A 62 0.40 2.95 10.78
C ALA A 62 -0.81 3.70 10.21
N ILE A 63 -1.93 3.00 10.03
CA ILE A 63 -3.19 3.58 9.56
C ILE A 63 -3.72 4.61 10.57
N LYS A 64 -3.71 4.28 11.86
CA LYS A 64 -4.17 5.20 12.92
C LYS A 64 -3.37 6.50 12.95
N ILE A 65 -2.05 6.44 12.82
CA ILE A 65 -1.20 7.64 12.76
C ILE A 65 -1.59 8.49 11.54
N ALA A 66 -1.76 7.87 10.38
CA ALA A 66 -2.21 8.60 9.18
C ALA A 66 -3.61 9.23 9.37
N GLN A 67 -4.54 8.54 10.03
CA GLN A 67 -5.86 9.09 10.38
C GLN A 67 -5.76 10.32 11.28
N GLU A 68 -4.88 10.29 12.28
CA GLU A 68 -4.63 11.43 13.17
C GLU A 68 -4.15 12.65 12.36
N PHE A 69 -3.25 12.46 11.39
CA PHE A 69 -2.85 13.54 10.47
C PHE A 69 -4.04 14.13 9.69
N PHE A 70 -4.89 13.30 9.08
CA PHE A 70 -6.02 13.83 8.32
C PHE A 70 -7.04 14.54 9.20
N LYS A 71 -7.21 14.10 10.44
CA LYS A 71 -8.10 14.72 11.41
C LYS A 71 -7.68 16.15 11.74
N GLU A 72 -6.38 16.41 11.88
CA GLU A 72 -5.87 17.78 12.13
C GLU A 72 -6.19 18.77 11.00
N PHE A 73 -6.46 18.29 9.79
CA PHE A 73 -6.84 19.12 8.62
C PHE A 73 -8.32 18.97 8.24
N ASP A 74 -9.13 18.32 9.09
CA ASP A 74 -10.54 18.02 8.84
C ASP A 74 -10.74 17.37 7.46
N LEU A 75 -9.87 16.40 7.12
CA LEU A 75 -9.93 15.60 5.90
C LEU A 75 -10.44 14.19 6.22
N VAL A 76 -11.31 13.66 5.36
CA VAL A 76 -11.85 12.30 5.51
C VAL A 76 -11.68 11.51 4.19
N PRO A 77 -10.45 11.23 3.75
CA PRO A 77 -10.21 10.46 2.52
C PRO A 77 -10.70 9.02 2.66
N ALA A 78 -10.98 8.32 1.56
CA ALA A 78 -11.32 6.91 1.59
C ALA A 78 -10.08 6.07 1.94
N LEU A 79 -10.23 5.11 2.87
CA LEU A 79 -9.21 4.11 3.18
C LEU A 79 -9.43 2.90 2.28
N GLN A 80 -8.58 2.76 1.27
CA GLN A 80 -8.58 1.60 0.40
C GLN A 80 -7.63 0.52 0.93
N LEU A 81 -8.14 -0.69 1.12
CA LEU A 81 -7.35 -1.86 1.52
C LEU A 81 -7.14 -2.82 0.34
N SER A 82 -5.95 -3.39 0.26
CA SER A 82 -5.55 -4.35 -0.77
C SER A 82 -4.57 -5.38 -0.19
N ASN A 83 -4.42 -6.52 -0.88
CA ASN A 83 -3.46 -7.56 -0.52
C ASN A 83 -2.73 -8.03 -1.79
N ILE A 84 -1.41 -7.87 -1.85
CA ILE A 84 -0.61 -8.17 -3.05
C ILE A 84 -0.60 -9.66 -3.40
N GLU A 85 -0.89 -10.52 -2.42
CA GLU A 85 -0.98 -11.96 -2.60
C GLU A 85 -2.21 -12.38 -3.41
N ILE A 86 -3.27 -11.55 -3.45
CA ILE A 86 -4.47 -11.86 -4.25
C ILE A 86 -4.14 -11.88 -5.75
N PRO A 87 -3.57 -10.81 -6.35
CA PRO A 87 -3.09 -10.86 -7.73
C PRO A 87 -2.14 -12.03 -8.04
N LYS A 88 -1.18 -12.30 -7.14
CA LYS A 88 -0.21 -13.40 -7.33
C LYS A 88 -0.89 -14.76 -7.38
N LYS A 89 -1.78 -15.04 -6.44
CA LYS A 89 -2.54 -16.31 -6.38
C LYS A 89 -3.49 -16.47 -7.55
N ILE A 90 -4.14 -15.40 -8.00
CA ILE A 90 -4.97 -15.44 -9.22
C ILE A 90 -4.12 -15.87 -10.42
N CYS A 91 -2.93 -15.29 -10.58
CA CYS A 91 -1.99 -15.69 -11.63
C CYS A 91 -1.56 -17.16 -11.49
N GLU A 92 -1.29 -17.65 -10.29
CA GLU A 92 -0.95 -19.06 -10.03
C GLU A 92 -2.09 -20.00 -10.40
N ILE A 93 -3.31 -19.72 -9.93
CA ILE A 93 -4.53 -20.54 -10.19
C ILE A 93 -4.83 -20.63 -11.69
N LEU A 94 -4.66 -19.52 -12.41
CA LEU A 94 -4.97 -19.43 -13.84
C LEU A 94 -3.78 -19.76 -14.74
N ASN A 95 -2.61 -20.05 -14.16
CA ASN A 95 -1.36 -20.23 -14.88
C ASN A 95 -1.04 -19.06 -15.84
N LEU A 96 -1.18 -17.83 -15.34
CA LEU A 96 -0.97 -16.59 -16.07
C LEU A 96 0.25 -15.80 -15.53
N PRO A 97 0.95 -15.01 -16.37
CA PRO A 97 2.06 -14.20 -15.91
C PRO A 97 1.61 -13.01 -15.06
N LEU A 98 2.35 -12.69 -13.98
CA LEU A 98 2.08 -11.55 -13.11
C LEU A 98 2.15 -10.20 -13.83
N GLU A 99 2.86 -10.14 -14.97
CA GLU A 99 2.95 -8.95 -15.83
C GLU A 99 1.58 -8.41 -16.28
N ILE A 100 0.54 -9.24 -16.28
CA ILE A 100 -0.83 -8.81 -16.58
C ILE A 100 -1.26 -7.71 -15.60
N PHE A 101 -0.99 -7.89 -14.31
CA PHE A 101 -1.27 -6.88 -13.29
C PHE A 101 -0.31 -5.70 -13.35
N GLU A 102 0.98 -5.93 -13.61
CA GLU A 102 1.98 -4.86 -13.73
C GLU A 102 1.65 -3.87 -14.87
N LYS A 103 1.09 -4.40 -15.97
CA LYS A 103 0.73 -3.65 -17.18
C LYS A 103 -0.74 -3.21 -17.19
N GLY A 104 -1.52 -3.54 -16.16
CA GLY A 104 -2.93 -3.17 -16.05
C GLY A 104 -3.86 -3.84 -17.06
N LYS A 105 -3.49 -5.02 -17.58
CA LYS A 105 -4.25 -5.78 -18.60
C LYS A 105 -5.36 -6.64 -17.99
N ILE A 106 -6.18 -6.04 -17.12
CA ILE A 106 -7.21 -6.76 -16.35
C ILE A 106 -8.27 -7.38 -17.28
N GLU A 107 -8.48 -6.85 -18.48
CA GLU A 107 -9.35 -7.40 -19.51
C GLU A 107 -9.02 -8.86 -19.82
N THR A 108 -7.74 -9.24 -19.88
CA THR A 108 -7.29 -10.62 -20.15
C THR A 108 -7.73 -11.59 -19.04
N LEU A 109 -7.89 -11.10 -17.81
CA LEU A 109 -8.39 -11.87 -16.68
C LEU A 109 -9.91 -12.03 -16.77
N LEU A 110 -10.63 -10.96 -17.10
CA LEU A 110 -12.10 -10.98 -17.18
C LEU A 110 -12.61 -11.82 -18.37
N GLU A 111 -11.86 -11.91 -19.46
CA GLU A 111 -12.14 -12.79 -20.61
C GLU A 111 -12.19 -14.29 -20.24
N GLN A 112 -11.63 -14.69 -19.08
CA GLN A 112 -11.75 -16.06 -18.58
C GLN A 112 -13.20 -16.43 -18.19
N ASN A 113 -14.10 -15.45 -18.09
CA ASN A 113 -15.53 -15.64 -17.78
C ASN A 113 -15.77 -16.46 -16.50
N LEU A 114 -14.91 -16.27 -15.49
CA LEU A 114 -15.01 -16.95 -14.20
C LEU A 114 -15.84 -16.11 -13.21
N PRO A 115 -17.01 -16.59 -12.74
CA PRO A 115 -17.89 -15.78 -11.88
C PRO A 115 -17.23 -15.24 -10.61
N TRP A 116 -16.32 -16.01 -10.00
CA TRP A 116 -15.62 -15.61 -8.78
C TRP A 116 -14.60 -14.49 -9.05
N LEU A 117 -13.96 -14.48 -10.22
CA LEU A 117 -12.96 -13.48 -10.59
C LEU A 117 -13.64 -12.14 -10.90
N ASP A 118 -14.76 -12.24 -11.61
CA ASP A 118 -15.70 -11.17 -11.88
C ASP A 118 -16.23 -10.52 -10.60
N ALA A 119 -16.64 -11.34 -9.62
CA ALA A 119 -17.05 -10.86 -8.31
C ALA A 119 -15.87 -10.23 -7.54
N THR A 120 -14.66 -10.80 -7.66
CA THR A 120 -13.43 -10.26 -7.04
C THR A 120 -13.09 -8.87 -7.60
N ALA A 121 -13.24 -8.67 -8.91
CA ALA A 121 -13.03 -7.38 -9.56
C ALA A 121 -14.05 -6.31 -9.12
N ARG A 122 -15.30 -6.72 -8.83
CA ARG A 122 -16.40 -5.82 -8.44
C ARG A 122 -16.49 -5.54 -6.94
N ALA A 123 -15.73 -6.25 -6.10
CA ALA A 123 -15.77 -6.02 -4.66
C ALA A 123 -15.16 -4.67 -4.30
N THR A 124 -15.93 -3.86 -3.56
CA THR A 124 -15.54 -2.51 -3.16
C THR A 124 -15.68 -2.26 -1.66
N SER A 125 -16.33 -3.17 -0.92
CA SER A 125 -16.54 -3.06 0.52
C SER A 125 -16.11 -4.30 1.29
N LEU A 126 -15.92 -4.18 2.61
CA LEU A 126 -15.68 -5.34 3.50
C LEU A 126 -16.86 -6.33 3.49
N LYS A 127 -18.09 -5.87 3.21
CA LYS A 127 -19.25 -6.75 3.05
C LYS A 127 -19.10 -7.63 1.81
N ASP A 128 -18.62 -7.07 0.71
CA ASP A 128 -18.35 -7.83 -0.52
C ASP A 128 -17.25 -8.85 -0.28
N VAL A 129 -16.17 -8.48 0.41
CA VAL A 129 -15.09 -9.42 0.80
C VAL A 129 -15.65 -10.60 1.60
N ARG A 130 -16.55 -10.37 2.56
CA ARG A 130 -17.19 -11.47 3.31
C ARG A 130 -18.03 -12.37 2.41
N ALA A 131 -18.80 -11.80 1.48
CA ALA A 131 -19.62 -12.56 0.55
C ALA A 131 -18.77 -13.38 -0.45
N LEU A 132 -17.63 -12.83 -0.87
CA LEU A 132 -16.70 -13.47 -1.80
C LEU A 132 -16.09 -14.76 -1.26
N ARG A 133 -15.94 -14.89 0.07
CA ARG A 133 -15.37 -16.09 0.71
C ARG A 133 -16.11 -17.38 0.34
N ALA A 134 -17.38 -17.31 -0.02
CA ALA A 134 -18.17 -18.48 -0.42
C ALA A 134 -17.98 -18.88 -1.90
N GLN A 135 -17.35 -18.02 -2.71
CA GLN A 135 -17.29 -18.16 -4.18
C GLN A 135 -15.87 -18.31 -4.70
N VAL A 136 -14.87 -17.77 -3.99
CA VAL A 136 -13.47 -17.81 -4.42
C VAL A 136 -12.80 -19.16 -4.15
N PRO A 137 -11.75 -19.53 -4.91
CA PRO A 137 -10.88 -20.67 -4.60
C PRO A 137 -10.33 -20.61 -3.16
N GLU A 138 -10.11 -21.78 -2.55
CA GLU A 138 -9.63 -21.91 -1.16
C GLU A 138 -8.33 -21.15 -0.93
N GLU A 139 -7.46 -21.11 -1.93
CA GLU A 139 -6.15 -20.47 -1.91
C GLU A 139 -6.24 -18.96 -1.65
N LEU A 140 -7.35 -18.31 -2.03
CA LEU A 140 -7.57 -16.87 -1.86
C LEU A 140 -8.18 -16.52 -0.49
N LYS A 141 -8.84 -17.45 0.18
CA LYS A 141 -9.55 -17.18 1.44
C LYS A 141 -8.63 -16.61 2.54
N PRO A 142 -7.40 -17.10 2.75
CA PRO A 142 -6.49 -16.52 3.73
C PRO A 142 -6.22 -15.02 3.49
N CYS A 143 -6.06 -14.61 2.23
CA CYS A 143 -5.83 -13.21 1.89
C CYS A 143 -7.06 -12.32 2.16
N LEU A 144 -8.27 -12.85 1.94
CA LEU A 144 -9.52 -12.17 2.29
C LEU A 144 -9.68 -12.05 3.82
N ASP A 145 -9.31 -13.10 4.55
CA ASP A 145 -9.37 -13.13 6.01
C ASP A 145 -8.38 -12.14 6.64
N GLU A 146 -7.20 -11.95 6.04
CA GLU A 146 -6.27 -10.88 6.44
C GLU A 146 -6.89 -9.48 6.29
N ILE A 147 -7.57 -9.19 5.18
CA ILE A 147 -8.25 -7.90 4.98
C ILE A 147 -9.34 -7.69 6.05
N LEU A 148 -10.14 -8.73 6.33
CA LEU A 148 -11.25 -8.66 7.29
C LEU A 148 -10.79 -8.55 8.74
N SER A 149 -9.62 -9.09 9.07
CA SER A 149 -9.06 -9.11 10.42
C SER A 149 -8.22 -7.87 10.77
N LEU A 150 -7.99 -6.96 9.81
CA LEU A 150 -7.19 -5.76 10.04
C LEU A 150 -7.72 -4.88 11.19
N GLY A 151 -9.02 -4.93 11.48
CA GLY A 151 -9.60 -4.37 12.71
C GLY A 151 -9.49 -2.84 12.82
N VAL A 152 -9.46 -2.14 11.69
CA VAL A 152 -9.41 -0.67 11.66
C VAL A 152 -10.82 -0.10 11.78
N ASP A 153 -10.99 0.83 12.72
CA ASP A 153 -12.20 1.65 12.82
C ASP A 153 -12.06 2.87 11.92
N TYR A 154 -12.80 2.87 10.81
CA TYR A 154 -12.85 3.99 9.89
C TYR A 154 -14.14 3.92 9.06
N GLU A 155 -14.79 5.06 8.87
CA GLU A 155 -16.11 5.09 8.21
C GLU A 155 -16.02 4.80 6.71
N ARG A 156 -15.01 5.37 6.03
CA ARG A 156 -14.89 5.31 4.57
C ARG A 156 -13.91 4.22 4.11
N ILE A 157 -14.09 2.99 4.57
CA ILE A 157 -13.30 1.84 4.11
C ILE A 157 -13.84 1.34 2.77
N CYS A 158 -12.94 1.20 1.79
CA CYS A 158 -13.18 0.45 0.57
C CYS A 158 -12.07 -0.59 0.34
N VAL A 159 -12.30 -1.51 -0.58
CA VAL A 159 -11.30 -2.52 -0.97
C VAL A 159 -11.02 -2.45 -2.46
N SER A 160 -9.83 -2.86 -2.86
CA SER A 160 -9.51 -3.13 -4.26
C SER A 160 -8.64 -4.37 -4.35
N LEU A 161 -9.27 -5.50 -4.67
CA LEU A 161 -8.64 -6.83 -4.58
C LEU A 161 -7.71 -7.14 -5.76
N LEU A 162 -7.98 -6.54 -6.92
CA LEU A 162 -7.15 -6.67 -8.13
C LEU A 162 -6.12 -5.54 -8.27
N TYR A 163 -6.05 -4.61 -7.31
CA TYR A 163 -5.07 -3.55 -7.36
C TYR A 163 -3.67 -4.09 -7.08
N TYR A 164 -2.75 -3.84 -8.01
CA TYR A 164 -1.35 -4.24 -7.93
C TYR A 164 -0.46 -3.01 -7.75
N SER A 165 0.25 -2.95 -6.62
CA SER A 165 1.21 -1.88 -6.36
C SER A 165 2.51 -2.13 -7.13
N LYS A 166 3.07 -1.08 -7.73
CA LYS A 166 4.39 -1.15 -8.38
C LYS A 166 5.54 -1.31 -7.38
N MET A 167 5.30 -1.06 -6.09
CA MET A 167 6.30 -1.24 -5.03
C MET A 167 6.44 -2.72 -4.71
N ARG A 168 7.54 -3.32 -5.17
CA ARG A 168 7.78 -4.78 -5.10
C ARG A 168 8.10 -5.32 -3.70
N TYR A 169 8.24 -4.45 -2.69
CA TYR A 169 8.61 -4.87 -1.34
C TYR A 169 7.43 -5.23 -0.44
N TYR A 170 6.18 -4.95 -0.84
CA TYR A 170 5.02 -5.37 -0.08
C TYR A 170 4.90 -6.90 -0.11
N ASP A 171 4.75 -7.50 1.06
CA ASP A 171 4.66 -8.96 1.24
C ASP A 171 3.22 -9.45 1.48
N ALA A 172 2.29 -8.55 1.81
CA ALA A 172 0.89 -8.89 2.08
C ALA A 172 -0.04 -7.65 1.96
N LEU A 173 -0.72 -7.31 3.06
CA LEU A 173 -1.64 -6.17 3.17
C LEU A 173 -0.93 -4.83 2.99
N PHE A 174 -1.58 -3.97 2.21
CA PHE A 174 -1.21 -2.59 2.05
C PHE A 174 -2.47 -1.72 1.91
N PHE A 175 -2.31 -0.42 2.10
CA PHE A 175 -3.41 0.53 2.11
C PHE A 175 -3.05 1.83 1.38
N ARG A 176 -4.08 2.57 1.01
CA ARG A 176 -3.98 3.95 0.55
C ARG A 176 -5.12 4.78 1.14
N PHE A 177 -4.81 6.01 1.50
CA PHE A 177 -5.83 7.05 1.66
C PHE A 177 -5.89 7.87 0.39
N LEU A 178 -7.09 8.01 -0.17
CA LEU A 178 -7.31 8.69 -1.43
C LEU A 178 -8.66 9.42 -1.48
N ASP A 179 -8.73 10.49 -2.25
CA ASP A 179 -9.96 11.22 -2.56
C ASP A 179 -9.84 11.87 -3.93
N ALA A 180 -10.96 11.98 -4.66
CA ALA A 180 -11.03 12.63 -5.97
C ALA A 180 -9.90 12.24 -6.97
N GLY A 181 -9.42 10.99 -6.92
CA GLY A 181 -8.36 10.48 -7.80
C GLY A 181 -6.92 10.77 -7.32
N ALA A 182 -6.73 11.54 -6.26
CA ALA A 182 -5.44 11.78 -5.64
C ALA A 182 -5.19 10.81 -4.47
N VAL A 183 -3.95 10.35 -4.31
CA VAL A 183 -3.49 9.58 -3.14
C VAL A 183 -2.83 10.55 -2.18
N TYR A 184 -3.21 10.49 -0.90
CA TYR A 184 -2.64 11.34 0.15
C TYR A 184 -1.70 10.58 1.08
N CYS A 185 -1.91 9.27 1.20
CA CYS A 185 -1.05 8.41 1.98
C CYS A 185 -1.08 7.01 1.38
N ASN A 186 0.06 6.33 1.44
CA ASN A 186 0.15 4.92 1.13
C ASN A 186 1.07 4.23 2.13
N GLY A 187 0.83 2.96 2.38
CA GLY A 187 1.61 2.18 3.33
C GLY A 187 1.24 0.72 3.30
N GLY A 188 1.95 -0.11 4.06
CA GLY A 188 1.74 -1.55 4.03
C GLY A 188 2.72 -2.33 4.87
N ASN A 189 2.48 -3.63 4.94
CA ASN A 189 3.42 -4.59 5.50
C ASN A 189 4.47 -4.96 4.45
N TYR A 190 5.71 -5.00 4.87
CA TYR A 190 6.83 -5.31 3.99
C TYR A 190 7.89 -6.14 4.69
N GLU A 191 8.68 -6.84 3.89
CA GLU A 191 9.82 -7.62 4.37
C GLU A 191 11.09 -7.16 3.65
N ILE A 192 12.07 -6.69 4.42
CA ILE A 192 13.40 -6.32 3.90
C ILE A 192 14.46 -7.08 4.70
N ASP A 193 15.33 -7.80 4.00
CA ASP A 193 16.43 -8.59 4.59
C ASP A 193 15.89 -9.56 5.70
N GLY A 194 14.74 -10.19 5.48
CA GLY A 194 14.08 -11.13 6.41
C GLY A 194 13.32 -10.50 7.58
N LEU A 195 13.28 -9.16 7.67
CA LEU A 195 12.65 -8.45 8.78
C LEU A 195 11.28 -7.90 8.36
N LYS A 196 10.23 -8.46 8.95
CA LYS A 196 8.84 -8.02 8.75
C LYS A 196 8.56 -6.75 9.51
N SER A 197 8.13 -5.74 8.78
CA SER A 197 7.90 -4.39 9.26
C SER A 197 6.61 -3.84 8.65
N SER A 198 6.19 -2.66 9.09
CA SER A 198 5.09 -1.93 8.49
C SER A 198 5.41 -0.45 8.47
N GLY A 199 4.82 0.30 7.54
CA GLY A 199 5.10 1.72 7.41
C GLY A 199 4.12 2.43 6.50
N PHE A 200 4.26 3.74 6.42
CA PHE A 200 3.48 4.59 5.55
C PHE A 200 4.23 5.86 5.18
N ALA A 201 3.81 6.48 4.08
CA ALA A 201 4.24 7.79 3.64
C ALA A 201 3.03 8.63 3.23
N LEU A 202 2.92 9.82 3.83
CA LEU A 202 2.08 10.92 3.39
C LEU A 202 2.71 11.56 2.14
N LEU A 203 1.88 11.82 1.14
CA LEU A 203 2.24 12.54 -0.07
C LEU A 203 1.92 14.01 0.14
N VAL A 204 2.94 14.78 0.55
CA VAL A 204 2.78 16.14 1.10
C VAL A 204 2.23 17.10 0.05
N ASP A 205 2.72 17.03 -1.19
CA ASP A 205 2.26 17.90 -2.28
C ASP A 205 0.75 17.75 -2.50
N ALA A 206 0.27 16.51 -2.65
CA ALA A 206 -1.15 16.21 -2.86
C ALA A 206 -2.02 16.61 -1.65
N LEU A 207 -1.46 16.53 -0.44
CA LEU A 207 -2.13 16.98 0.78
C LEU A 207 -2.28 18.50 0.83
N ILE A 208 -1.20 19.24 0.56
CA ILE A 208 -1.21 20.71 0.53
C ILE A 208 -2.21 21.20 -0.51
N GLU A 209 -2.18 20.65 -1.72
CA GLU A 209 -3.16 21.00 -2.77
C GLU A 209 -4.60 20.81 -2.29
N LYS A 210 -4.89 19.70 -1.60
CA LYS A 210 -6.22 19.43 -1.08
C LYS A 210 -6.64 20.41 0.02
N ILE A 211 -5.71 20.76 0.92
CA ILE A 211 -5.96 21.70 2.01
C ILE A 211 -6.23 23.09 1.43
N MET A 212 -5.41 23.55 0.49
CA MET A 212 -5.60 24.85 -0.17
C MET A 212 -6.94 24.94 -0.92
N GLN A 213 -7.31 23.91 -1.67
CA GLN A 213 -8.61 23.86 -2.37
C GLN A 213 -9.82 23.89 -1.42
N LYS A 214 -9.65 23.46 -0.18
CA LYS A 214 -10.69 23.47 0.83
C LYS A 214 -10.85 24.88 1.43
N ASP A 215 -9.75 25.57 1.67
CA ASP A 215 -9.75 26.93 2.24
C ASP A 215 -10.28 27.99 1.25
N GLU A 216 -10.24 27.71 -0.06
CA GLU A 216 -10.82 28.57 -1.10
C GLU A 216 -12.35 28.47 -1.22
N LYS A 217 -13.01 27.56 -0.50
CA LYS A 217 -14.47 27.33 -0.54
C LYS A 217 -15.19 27.82 0.71
#